data_AF-A0A3D2L0M9-F1
#
_entry.id   AF-A0A3D2L0M9-F1
#
_cell.length_a   1.000
_cell.length_b   1.000
_cell.length_c   1.000
_cell.angle_alpha   90.00
_cell.angle_beta   90.00
_cell.angle_gamma   90.00
#
_symmetry.space_group_name_H-M   'P 1'
#
loop_
_entity.id
_entity.type
_entity.pdbx_description
1 polymer ?
#
loop_
_entity_poly.entity_id
_entity_poly.type
_entity_poly.pdbx_seq_one_letter_code
_entity_poly.pdbx_strand_id
1 'polypeptide(L)'
;RSAEGEIVTMDGFPLADGLVIPENARSVAISRDGEVVAYFDDGTDGQAIGNISLVRFINEKGLEAMGDNMFRETEASGPANQLVPGTEGMGLLRQGFLEESSVDVVQEISELIEAQRGYELNSKVITAADEMLAATTRVR
;
A
#
# COMPACT_ATOMS: atom_id res chain seq x y z
N ARG A 1 -2.66 20.08 -2.78
CA ARG A 1 -1.98 20.71 -3.95
C ARG A 1 -0.75 21.44 -3.45
N SER A 2 0.37 21.36 -4.16
CA SER A 2 1.59 22.12 -3.85
C SER A 2 1.41 23.61 -4.13
N ALA A 3 2.43 24.42 -3.83
CA ALA A 3 2.46 25.86 -4.17
C ALA A 3 2.46 26.09 -5.69
N GLU A 4 2.93 25.11 -6.45
CA GLU A 4 3.01 25.08 -7.91
C GLU A 4 1.72 24.51 -8.56
N GLY A 5 0.73 24.10 -7.75
CA GLY A 5 -0.54 23.55 -8.24
C GLY A 5 -0.53 22.04 -8.47
N GLU A 6 0.56 21.33 -8.17
CA GLU A 6 0.66 19.88 -8.39
C GLU A 6 -0.24 19.09 -7.43
N ILE A 7 -0.73 17.95 -7.91
CA ILE A 7 -1.40 16.96 -7.06
C ILE A 7 -0.34 16.22 -6.24
N VAL A 8 -0.44 16.38 -4.92
CA VAL A 8 0.45 15.74 -3.96
C VAL A 8 -0.33 14.84 -3.01
N THR A 9 0.32 13.79 -2.53
CA THR A 9 -0.19 12.93 -1.44
C THR A 9 -0.25 13.71 -0.12
N MET A 10 -0.80 13.09 0.94
CA MET A 10 -0.82 13.71 2.27
C MET A 10 0.58 14.06 2.79
N ASP A 11 1.59 13.26 2.40
CA ASP A 11 2.99 13.45 2.77
C ASP A 11 3.74 14.42 1.85
N GLY A 12 3.05 15.00 0.86
CA GLY A 12 3.61 16.01 -0.03
C GLY A 12 4.36 15.45 -1.25
N PHE A 13 4.30 14.15 -1.51
CA PHE A 13 4.89 13.57 -2.71
C PHE A 13 4.01 13.86 -3.94
N PRO A 14 4.58 14.39 -5.03
CA PRO A 14 3.84 14.60 -6.26
C PRO A 14 3.49 13.28 -6.93
N LEU A 15 2.35 13.24 -7.62
CA LEU A 15 2.01 12.10 -8.49
C LEU A 15 3.00 12.01 -9.66
N ALA A 16 3.38 10.78 -10.05
CA ALA A 16 4.33 10.53 -11.12
C ALA A 16 3.90 11.12 -12.48
N ASP A 17 2.59 11.22 -12.71
CA ASP A 17 2.00 11.78 -13.93
C ASP A 17 2.09 13.32 -14.00
N GLY A 18 2.61 13.99 -12.96
CA GLY A 18 2.89 15.44 -12.98
C GLY A 18 1.66 16.30 -13.20
N LEU A 19 0.50 15.89 -12.68
CA LEU A 19 -0.75 16.62 -12.85
C LEU A 19 -0.72 17.95 -12.08
N VAL A 20 -0.89 19.04 -12.81
CA VAL A 20 -1.03 20.40 -12.28
C VAL A 20 -2.49 20.83 -12.37
N ILE A 21 -3.06 21.21 -11.23
CA ILE A 21 -4.38 21.82 -11.14
C ILE A 21 -4.20 23.35 -11.26
N PRO A 22 -4.76 24.00 -12.30
CA PRO A 22 -4.68 25.44 -12.45
C PRO A 22 -5.35 26.19 -11.28
N GLU A 23 -4.85 27.38 -10.93
CA GLU A 23 -5.35 28.15 -9.78
C GLU A 23 -6.82 28.60 -9.93
N ASN A 24 -7.28 28.81 -11.16
CA ASN A 24 -8.65 29.20 -11.48
C ASN A 24 -9.64 28.03 -11.45
N ALA A 25 -9.20 26.80 -11.16
CA ALA A 25 -10.08 25.63 -11.07
C ALA A 25 -10.95 25.72 -9.80
N ARG A 26 -12.27 25.75 -9.99
CA ARG A 26 -13.28 25.71 -8.93
C ARG A 26 -13.39 24.34 -8.28
N SER A 27 -13.39 23.28 -9.09
CA SER A 27 -13.51 21.90 -8.61
C SER A 27 -12.83 20.92 -9.55
N VAL A 28 -12.43 19.77 -9.01
CA VAL A 28 -11.81 18.68 -9.78
C VAL A 28 -12.62 17.40 -9.60
N ALA A 29 -12.97 16.76 -10.71
CA ALA A 29 -13.59 15.45 -10.74
C ALA A 29 -12.58 14.43 -11.30
N ILE A 30 -12.57 13.23 -10.73
CA ILE A 30 -11.74 12.13 -11.21
C ILE A 30 -12.69 11.03 -11.69
N SER A 31 -12.62 10.73 -12.97
CA SER A 31 -13.38 9.67 -13.62
C SER A 31 -12.82 8.29 -13.27
N ARG A 32 -13.62 7.24 -13.51
CA ARG A 32 -13.27 5.86 -13.11
C ARG A 32 -12.10 5.25 -13.89
N ASP A 33 -11.86 5.79 -15.07
CA ASP A 33 -10.74 5.52 -15.97
C ASP A 33 -9.49 6.36 -15.64
N GLY A 34 -9.54 7.15 -14.56
CA GLY A 34 -8.45 7.99 -14.10
C GLY A 34 -8.35 9.35 -14.78
N GLU A 35 -9.27 9.70 -15.68
CA GLU A 35 -9.28 11.05 -16.25
C GLU A 35 -9.58 12.09 -15.17
N VAL A 36 -8.74 13.11 -15.08
CA VAL A 36 -8.89 14.22 -14.15
C VAL A 36 -9.42 15.43 -14.91
N VAL A 37 -10.58 15.91 -14.50
CA VAL A 37 -11.30 17.02 -15.13
C VAL A 37 -11.39 18.18 -14.14
N ALA A 38 -10.93 19.35 -14.54
CA ALA A 38 -11.08 20.59 -13.81
C ALA A 38 -12.28 21.39 -14.34
N TYR A 39 -13.05 21.98 -13.44
CA TYR A 39 -14.13 22.91 -13.76
C TYR A 39 -13.72 24.31 -13.36
N PHE A 40 -13.97 25.27 -14.22
CA PHE A 40 -13.62 26.69 -14.04
C PHE A 40 -14.87 27.54 -13.83
N ASP A 41 -14.69 28.78 -13.35
CA ASP A 41 -15.81 29.70 -13.14
C ASP A 41 -16.36 30.33 -14.44
N ASP A 42 -15.58 30.28 -15.52
CA ASP A 42 -15.86 30.92 -16.81
C ASP A 42 -16.58 29.99 -17.82
N GLY A 43 -16.79 28.73 -17.47
CA GLY A 43 -17.47 27.76 -18.33
C GLY A 43 -18.17 26.65 -17.55
N THR A 44 -19.27 26.14 -18.09
CA THR A 44 -19.97 24.94 -17.56
C THR A 44 -19.31 23.63 -17.96
N ASP A 45 -18.49 23.63 -19.01
CA ASP A 45 -17.83 22.43 -19.51
C ASP A 45 -16.53 22.19 -18.75
N GLY A 46 -16.34 20.94 -18.28
CA GLY A 46 -15.11 20.53 -17.63
C GLY A 46 -13.99 20.34 -18.65
N GLN A 47 -12.77 20.76 -18.29
CA GLN A 47 -11.57 20.55 -19.10
C GLN A 47 -10.74 19.41 -18.52
N ALA A 48 -10.39 18.43 -19.35
CA ALA A 48 -9.44 17.38 -18.96
C ALA A 48 -8.04 17.99 -18.76
N ILE A 49 -7.47 17.79 -17.56
CA ILE A 49 -6.14 18.28 -17.19
C ILE A 49 -5.07 17.17 -17.20
N GLY A 50 -5.50 15.90 -17.22
CA GLY A 50 -4.60 14.77 -17.32
C GLY A 50 -5.29 13.45 -16.97
N ASN A 51 -4.51 12.38 -16.87
CA ASN A 51 -4.98 11.06 -16.46
C ASN A 51 -4.06 10.50 -15.37
N ILE A 52 -4.67 9.87 -14.37
CA ILE A 52 -3.97 9.10 -13.34
C ILE A 52 -3.85 7.67 -13.83
N SER A 53 -2.62 7.25 -14.03
CA SER A 53 -2.28 5.89 -14.38
C SER A 53 -2.15 4.99 -13.15
N LEU A 54 -2.32 3.69 -13.36
CA LEU A 54 -2.03 2.65 -12.37
C LEU A 54 -0.85 1.82 -12.83
N VAL A 55 -0.07 1.33 -11.87
CA VAL A 55 1.08 0.47 -12.15
C VAL A 55 0.79 -0.94 -11.64
N ARG A 56 1.01 -1.93 -12.49
CA ARG A 56 0.97 -3.35 -12.12
C ARG A 56 2.38 -3.93 -12.18
N PHE A 57 2.70 -4.72 -11.16
CA PHE A 57 3.89 -5.56 -11.13
C PHE A 57 3.49 -7.03 -11.32
N ILE A 58 4.39 -7.83 -11.88
CA ILE A 58 4.16 -9.27 -12.06
C ILE A 58 4.17 -9.96 -10.69
N ASN A 59 5.04 -9.50 -9.77
CA ASN A 59 5.17 -10.07 -8.43
C ASN A 59 5.15 -8.97 -7.35
N GLU A 60 3.99 -8.76 -6.74
CA GLU A 60 3.81 -7.77 -5.66
C GLU A 60 4.67 -8.08 -4.42
N LYS A 61 4.89 -9.36 -4.10
CA LYS A 61 5.73 -9.76 -2.95
C LYS A 61 7.21 -9.46 -3.16
N GLY A 62 7.62 -9.18 -4.40
CA GLY A 62 8.97 -8.74 -4.71
C GLY A 62 9.19 -7.25 -4.46
N LEU A 63 8.14 -6.46 -4.19
CA LEU A 63 8.28 -5.04 -3.94
C LEU A 63 8.95 -4.78 -2.59
N GLU A 64 9.83 -3.78 -2.55
CA GLU A 64 10.46 -3.33 -1.33
C GLU A 64 9.57 -2.26 -0.67
N ALA A 65 9.12 -2.51 0.56
CA ALA A 65 8.35 -1.54 1.31
C ALA A 65 9.27 -0.43 1.83
N MET A 66 9.02 0.82 1.42
CA MET A 66 9.79 1.99 1.86
C MET A 66 9.22 2.65 3.13
N GLY A 67 8.08 2.16 3.64
CA GLY A 67 7.31 2.79 4.70
C GLY A 67 6.15 3.62 4.15
N ASP A 68 5.23 4.07 5.02
CA ASP A 68 4.09 4.92 4.67
C ASP A 68 3.23 4.40 3.49
N ASN A 69 3.09 3.08 3.39
CA ASN A 69 2.43 2.38 2.27
C ASN A 69 3.06 2.65 0.88
N MET A 70 4.30 3.14 0.83
CA MET A 70 5.07 3.28 -0.39
C MET A 70 5.87 2.01 -0.69
N PHE A 71 5.93 1.67 -1.97
CA PHE A 71 6.63 0.49 -2.48
C PHE A 71 7.60 0.90 -3.59
N ARG A 72 8.74 0.20 -3.65
CA ARG A 72 9.76 0.38 -4.67
C ARG A 72 9.92 -0.89 -5.50
N GLU A 73 10.10 -0.68 -6.80
CA GLU A 73 10.44 -1.74 -7.75
C GLU A 73 11.80 -2.37 -7.40
N THR A 74 11.84 -3.70 -7.49
CA THR A 74 13.07 -4.49 -7.37
C THR A 74 13.21 -5.45 -8.56
N GLU A 75 14.37 -6.08 -8.69
CA GLU A 75 14.56 -7.15 -9.68
C GLU A 75 13.58 -8.32 -9.47
N ALA A 76 13.13 -8.55 -8.24
CA ALA A 76 12.20 -9.63 -7.90
C ALA A 76 10.73 -9.29 -8.19
N SER A 77 10.35 -8.00 -8.25
CA SER A 77 8.99 -7.58 -8.63
C SER A 77 8.76 -7.62 -10.14
N GLY A 78 9.84 -7.50 -10.91
CA GLY A 78 9.80 -7.25 -12.34
C GLY A 78 9.49 -5.78 -12.67
N PRO A 79 9.45 -5.42 -13.97
CA PRO A 79 9.27 -4.05 -14.41
C PRO A 79 7.87 -3.51 -14.08
N ALA A 80 7.81 -2.22 -13.79
CA ALA A 80 6.57 -1.46 -13.66
C ALA A 80 5.80 -1.40 -15.00
N ASN A 81 4.58 -1.94 -15.04
CA ASN A 81 3.68 -1.81 -16.19
C ASN A 81 2.62 -0.74 -15.90
N GLN A 82 2.79 0.43 -16.49
CA GLN A 82 1.84 1.54 -16.39
C GLN A 82 0.66 1.33 -17.34
N LEU A 83 -0.56 1.41 -16.80
CA LEU A 83 -1.80 1.08 -17.47
C LEU A 83 -2.90 2.08 -17.07
N VAL A 84 -3.88 2.26 -17.96
CA VAL A 84 -5.05 3.10 -17.68
C VAL A 84 -6.02 2.31 -16.78
N PRO A 85 -6.56 2.91 -15.70
CA PRO A 85 -7.60 2.29 -14.89
C PRO A 85 -8.75 1.72 -15.73
N GLY A 86 -9.23 0.53 -15.38
CA GLY A 86 -10.30 -0.16 -16.11
C GLY A 86 -9.89 -0.90 -17.39
N THR A 87 -8.62 -0.83 -17.80
CA THR A 87 -8.09 -1.61 -18.94
C THR A 87 -7.28 -2.82 -18.45
N GLU A 88 -7.15 -3.87 -19.27
CA GLU A 88 -6.32 -5.07 -18.96
C GLU A 88 -6.58 -5.72 -17.58
N GLY A 89 -7.84 -5.70 -17.14
CA GLY A 89 -8.24 -6.23 -15.83
C GLY A 89 -7.73 -5.39 -14.66
N MET A 90 -7.35 -4.14 -14.89
CA MET A 90 -7.05 -3.17 -13.85
C MET A 90 -8.32 -2.71 -13.14
N GLY A 91 -8.22 -2.40 -11.85
CA GLY A 91 -9.31 -1.80 -11.08
C GLY A 91 -9.74 -0.43 -11.62
N LEU A 92 -10.84 0.07 -11.08
CA LEU A 92 -11.38 1.40 -11.37
C LEU A 92 -11.05 2.35 -10.24
N LEU A 93 -10.85 3.64 -10.55
CA LEU A 93 -10.73 4.67 -9.53
C LEU A 93 -12.11 5.08 -8.99
N ARG A 94 -12.18 5.33 -7.69
CA ARG A 94 -13.39 5.81 -7.01
C ARG A 94 -13.05 7.06 -6.20
N GLN A 95 -13.39 8.23 -6.73
CA GLN A 95 -13.20 9.49 -6.02
C GLN A 95 -14.02 9.52 -4.72
N GLY A 96 -13.40 9.97 -3.64
CA GLY A 96 -14.04 10.15 -2.33
C GLY A 96 -14.14 8.90 -1.46
N PHE A 97 -13.56 7.77 -1.91
CA PHE A 97 -13.43 6.55 -1.10
C PHE A 97 -11.96 6.35 -0.72
N LEU A 98 -11.73 5.80 0.47
CA LEU A 98 -10.41 5.37 0.94
C LEU A 98 -10.39 3.85 1.00
N GLU A 99 -9.27 3.25 0.60
CA GLU A 99 -9.05 1.81 0.74
C GLU A 99 -8.58 1.50 2.17
N GLU A 100 -9.28 0.58 2.84
CA GLU A 100 -8.96 0.13 4.19
C GLU A 100 -8.11 -1.15 4.12
N SER A 101 -7.32 -1.39 5.15
CA SER A 101 -6.56 -2.64 5.26
C SER A 101 -7.49 -3.85 5.25
N SER A 102 -7.13 -4.88 4.50
CA SER A 102 -7.85 -6.16 4.46
C SER A 102 -7.59 -7.07 5.68
N VAL A 103 -6.81 -6.59 6.66
CA VAL A 103 -6.32 -7.37 7.80
C VAL A 103 -7.40 -7.49 8.88
N ASP A 104 -7.71 -8.72 9.29
CA ASP A 104 -8.55 -8.98 10.45
C ASP A 104 -7.71 -9.02 11.74
N VAL A 105 -7.85 -7.97 12.55
CA VAL A 105 -7.12 -7.81 13.80
C VAL A 105 -7.34 -8.97 14.78
N VAL A 106 -8.52 -9.59 14.79
CA VAL A 106 -8.82 -10.69 15.71
C VAL A 106 -8.06 -11.95 15.32
N GLN A 107 -7.98 -12.22 14.01
CA GLN A 107 -7.22 -13.34 13.49
C GLN A 107 -5.72 -13.16 13.76
N GLU A 108 -5.17 -11.98 13.45
CA GLU A 108 -3.74 -11.67 13.67
C GLU A 108 -3.32 -11.81 15.14
N ILE A 109 -4.14 -11.33 16.07
CA ILE A 109 -3.86 -11.49 17.50
C ILE A 109 -3.87 -12.97 17.91
N SER A 110 -4.78 -13.76 17.34
CA SER A 110 -4.86 -15.20 17.63
C SER A 110 -3.61 -15.94 17.15
N GLU A 111 -3.14 -15.63 15.94
CA GLU A 111 -1.91 -16.18 15.36
C GLU A 111 -0.67 -15.77 16.18
N LEU A 112 -0.62 -14.52 16.66
CA LEU A 112 0.44 -14.06 17.56
C LEU A 112 0.43 -14.80 18.91
N ILE A 113 -0.74 -15.04 19.49
CA ILE A 113 -0.87 -15.82 20.74
C ILE A 113 -0.42 -17.26 20.53
N GLU A 114 -0.76 -17.86 19.39
CA GLU A 114 -0.33 -19.21 19.04
C GLU A 114 1.20 -19.29 18.91
N ALA A 115 1.80 -18.34 18.18
CA ALA A 115 3.25 -18.25 18.04
C ALA A 115 3.96 -18.07 19.41
N GLN A 116 3.41 -17.22 20.29
CA GLN A 116 3.92 -17.03 21.65
C GLN A 116 3.83 -18.29 22.49
N ARG A 117 2.69 -19.00 22.46
CA ARG A 117 2.53 -20.28 23.16
C ARG A 117 3.46 -21.34 22.62
N GLY A 118 3.66 -21.40 21.31
CA GLY A 118 4.65 -22.27 20.68
C GLY A 118 6.06 -22.01 21.22
N TYR A 119 6.45 -20.74 21.32
CA TYR A 119 7.73 -20.34 21.93
C TYR A 119 7.82 -20.75 23.41
N GLU A 120 6.80 -20.47 24.22
CA GLU A 120 6.77 -20.86 25.64
C GLU A 120 6.87 -22.37 25.85
N LEU A 121 6.16 -23.15 25.03
CA LEU A 121 6.20 -24.61 25.07
C LEU A 121 7.60 -25.10 24.70
N ASN A 122 8.21 -24.55 23.65
CA ASN A 122 9.58 -24.88 23.25
C ASN A 122 10.58 -24.55 24.37
N SER A 123 10.46 -23.39 25.02
CA SER A 123 11.29 -23.03 26.17
C SER A 123 11.11 -24.00 27.34
N LYS A 124 9.87 -24.37 27.69
CA LYS A 124 9.59 -25.33 28.76
C LYS A 124 10.17 -26.72 28.47
N VAL A 125 10.07 -27.18 27.22
CA VAL A 125 10.67 -28.46 26.78
C VAL A 125 12.19 -28.41 26.92
N ILE A 126 12.85 -27.31 26.55
CA ILE A 126 14.29 -27.13 26.72
C ILE A 126 14.66 -27.15 28.21
N THR A 127 13.95 -26.39 29.06
CA THR A 127 14.22 -26.38 30.51
C THR A 127 14.05 -27.77 31.13
N ALA A 128 12.99 -28.50 30.76
CA ALA A 128 12.78 -29.86 31.25
C ALA A 128 13.89 -30.81 30.78
N ALA A 129 14.38 -30.66 29.54
CA ALA A 129 15.51 -31.44 29.04
C ALA A 129 16.80 -31.12 29.82
N ASP A 130 17.08 -29.84 30.09
CA ASP A 130 18.23 -29.39 30.87
C ASP A 130 18.19 -29.92 32.32
N GLU A 131 17.01 -29.90 32.95
CA GLU A 131 16.81 -30.47 34.30
C GLU A 131 17.10 -31.97 34.33
N MET A 132 16.66 -32.73 33.31
CA MET A 132 16.96 -34.16 33.20
C MET A 132 18.44 -34.44 32.96
N LEU A 133 19.12 -33.63 32.15
CA LEU A 133 20.57 -33.71 31.94
C LEU A 133 21.34 -33.45 33.25
N ALA A 134 20.94 -32.43 34.00
CA ALA A 134 21.53 -32.09 35.30
C ALA A 134 21.28 -33.17 36.36
N ALA A 135 20.10 -33.81 36.35
CA ALA A 135 19.81 -34.95 37.23
C ALA A 135 20.70 -36.16 36.91
N THR A 136 20.86 -36.51 35.63
CA THR A 136 21.71 -37.64 35.19
C THR A 136 23.17 -37.44 35.57
N THR A 137 23.66 -36.19 35.50
CA THR A 137 25.06 -35.86 35.86
C THR A 137 25.33 -36.01 37.36
N ARG A 138 24.33 -35.80 38.21
CA ARG A 138 24.44 -35.94 39.69
C ARG A 138 24.39 -37.37 40.21
N VAL A 139 24.04 -38.35 39.36
CA VAL A 139 23.95 -39.78 39.73
C VAL A 139 25.30 -40.51 39.55
N ARG A 140 26.36 -39.79 39.19
CA ARG A 140 27.75 -40.31 39.17
C ARG A 140 28.50 -40.04 40.46
#